data_AF-A0A5J4V3F6-F1
#
_entry.id   AF-A0A5J4V3F6-F1
#
_cell.length_a   1.000
_cell.length_b   1.000
_cell.length_c   1.000
_cell.angle_alpha   90.00
_cell.angle_beta   90.00
_cell.angle_gamma   90.00
#
_symmetry.space_group_name_H-M   'P 1'
#
loop_
_entity.id
_entity.type
_entity.pdbx_description
1 polymer ?
#
loop_
_entity_poly.entity_id
_entity_poly.type
_entity_poly.pdbx_seq_one_letter_code
_entity_poly.pdbx_strand_id
1 'polypeptide(L)' 'MKPVMTVIRQRGIRSCVYLDDGIAFFNSKKEAESGVKQILDLFVSLELTVNFAKSMLIPHQNPTFL' A
#
# COMPACT_ATOMS: atom_id res chain seq x y z
N MET A 1 3.12 12.13 -0.24
CA MET A 1 2.21 10.96 -0.17
C MET A 1 0.77 11.18 -0.63
N LYS A 2 0.11 12.33 -0.36
CA LYS A 2 -1.29 12.57 -0.78
C LYS A 2 -1.60 12.29 -2.27
N PRO A 3 -0.75 12.68 -3.25
CA PRO A 3 -1.00 12.39 -4.66
C PRO A 3 -0.92 10.89 -4.98
N VAL A 4 0.10 10.21 -4.46
CA VAL A 4 0.30 8.76 -4.62
C VAL A 4 -0.89 7.97 -4.10
N MET A 5 -1.40 8.36 -2.92
CA MET A 5 -2.58 7.72 -2.33
C MET A 5 -3.87 8.00 -3.11
N THR A 6 -3.93 9.13 -3.82
CA THR A 6 -5.07 9.43 -4.69
C THR A 6 -5.09 8.49 -5.89
N VAL A 7 -3.94 8.20 -6.50
CA VAL A 7 -3.82 7.21 -7.58
C VAL A 7 -4.22 5.82 -7.07
N ILE A 8 -3.77 5.43 -5.87
CA ILE A 8 -4.13 4.14 -5.26
C ILE A 8 -5.66 4.04 -5.05
N ARG A 9 -6.29 5.10 -4.55
CA ARG A 9 -7.76 5.15 -4.39
C ARG A 9 -8.51 5.13 -5.71
N GLN A 10 -7.98 5.77 -6.76
CA GLN A 10 -8.56 5.71 -8.11
C GLN A 10 -8.52 4.29 -8.71
N ARG A 11 -7.60 3.43 -8.26
CA ARG A 11 -7.56 2.00 -8.60
C ARG A 11 -8.55 1.15 -7.79
N GLY A 12 -9.42 1.77 -7.00
CA GLY A 12 -10.40 1.08 -6.16
C GLY A 12 -9.85 0.51 -4.85
N ILE A 13 -8.58 0.82 -4.52
CA ILE A 13 -7.95 0.32 -3.30
C ILE A 13 -8.26 1.30 -2.16
N ARG A 14 -8.93 0.79 -1.12
CA ARG A 14 -9.17 1.56 0.11
C ARG A 14 -7.85 1.71 0.87
N SER A 15 -7.48 2.92 1.23
CA SER A 15 -6.21 3.19 1.93
C SER A 15 -6.30 4.32 2.94
N CYS A 16 -5.47 4.24 3.99
CA CYS A 16 -5.21 5.30 4.95
C CYS A 16 -3.72 5.67 4.90
N VAL A 17 -3.39 6.94 5.14
CA VAL A 17 -2.01 7.43 5.10
C VAL A 17 -1.77 8.45 6.20
N TYR A 18 -0.63 8.36 6.84
CA TYR A 18 -0.13 9.34 7.80
C TYR A 18 1.35 9.60 7.49
N LEU A 19 1.66 10.80 7.00
CA LEU A 19 2.99 11.18 6.50
C LEU A 19 3.51 10.18 5.45
N ASP A 20 4.52 9.39 5.79
CA ASP A 20 5.14 8.33 4.99
C ASP A 20 4.57 6.93 5.23
N ASP A 21 3.87 6.71 6.36
CA ASP A 21 3.22 5.44 6.67
C ASP A 21 1.86 5.32 5.96
N GLY A 22 1.67 4.21 5.24
CA GLY A 22 0.45 3.93 4.49
C GLY A 22 -0.05 2.51 4.71
N ILE A 23 -1.36 2.35 4.81
CA ILE A 23 -2.03 1.06 4.93
C ILE A 23 -3.12 0.94 3.86
N ALA A 24 -3.25 -0.24 3.26
CA ALA A 24 -4.26 -0.56 2.26
C ALA A 24 -5.13 -1.73 2.73
N PHE A 25 -6.43 -1.64 2.46
CA PHE A 25 -7.44 -2.60 2.89
C PHE A 25 -8.04 -3.31 1.67
N PHE A 26 -8.14 -4.63 1.75
CA PHE A 26 -8.61 -5.52 0.70
C PHE A 26 -9.66 -6.49 1.25
N ASN A 27 -10.53 -7.03 0.40
CA ASN A 27 -11.58 -7.96 0.84
C ASN A 27 -11.11 -9.40 0.89
N SER A 28 -10.03 -9.75 0.18
CA SER A 28 -9.47 -11.09 0.16
C SER A 28 -7.95 -11.08 0.12
N LYS A 29 -7.33 -12.19 0.54
CA LYS A 29 -5.87 -12.38 0.45
C LYS A 29 -5.38 -12.26 -1.00
N LYS A 30 -6.11 -12.82 -1.96
CA LYS A 30 -5.76 -12.76 -3.39
C LYS A 30 -5.78 -11.33 -3.93
N GLU A 31 -6.79 -10.54 -3.56
CA GLU A 31 -6.83 -9.11 -3.88
C GLU A 31 -5.68 -8.36 -3.24
N ALA A 32 -5.35 -8.66 -1.98
CA ALA A 32 -4.25 -8.02 -1.28
C ALA A 32 -2.90 -8.32 -1.93
N GLU A 33 -2.63 -9.56 -2.33
CA GLU A 33 -1.39 -9.94 -3.04
C GLU A 33 -1.27 -9.19 -4.38
N SER A 34 -2.36 -9.11 -5.15
CA SER A 34 -2.39 -8.33 -6.39
C SER A 34 -2.22 -6.82 -6.13
N GLY A 35 -2.87 -6.31 -5.09
CA GLY A 35 -2.83 -4.90 -4.71
C GLY A 35 -1.45 -4.46 -4.23
N VAL A 36 -0.78 -5.29 -3.43
CA VAL A 36 0.62 -5.04 -2.99
C VAL A 36 1.53 -4.91 -4.21
N LYS A 37 1.40 -5.80 -5.20
CA LYS A 37 2.17 -5.68 -6.46
C LYS A 37 1.88 -4.36 -7.17
N GLN A 38 0.62 -3.99 -7.35
CA GLN A 38 0.25 -2.73 -8.00
C GLN A 38 0.76 -1.48 -7.28
N ILE A 39 0.82 -1.51 -5.94
CA ILE A 39 1.33 -0.42 -5.11
C ILE A 39 2.86 -0.33 -5.24
N LEU A 40 3.56 -1.46 -5.17
CA LEU A 40 5.01 -1.51 -5.35
C LEU A 40 5.43 -1.06 -6.75
N ASP A 41 4.74 -1.51 -7.80
CA ASP A 41 4.99 -1.09 -9.18
C ASP A 41 4.81 0.43 -9.33
N LEU A 42 3.81 1.01 -8.66
CA LEU A 42 3.61 2.46 -8.63
C LEU A 42 4.76 3.17 -7.91
N PHE A 43 5.19 2.67 -6.75
CA PHE A 43 6.29 3.27 -6.00
C PHE A 43 7.60 3.23 -6.80
N VAL A 44 7.90 2.11 -7.46
CA VAL A 44 9.06 1.97 -8.36
C VAL A 44 8.97 2.95 -9.53
N SER A 45 7.80 3.08 -10.17
CA SER A 45 7.60 4.03 -11.28
C SER A 45 7.78 5.50 -10.89
N LEU A 46 7.63 5.81 -9.60
CA LEU A 46 7.80 7.14 -9.03
C LEU A 46 9.17 7.32 -8.36
N GLU A 47 10.07 6.35 -8.51
CA GLU A 47 11.40 6.33 -7.89
C GLU A 47 11.36 6.48 -6.35
N LEU A 48 10.26 6.04 -5.73
CA LEU A 48 10.11 6.04 -4.29
C LEU A 48 10.84 4.85 -3.69
N THR A 49 11.66 5.12 -2.67
CA THR A 49 12.35 4.07 -1.92
C THR A 49 11.43 3.48 -0.87
N VAL A 50 11.17 2.17 -0.96
CA VAL A 50 10.37 1.43 0.02
C VAL A 50 11.27 0.89 1.13
N ASN A 51 10.96 1.19 2.38
CA ASN A 51 11.64 0.58 3.51
C ASN A 51 11.04 -0.81 3.79
N PHE A 52 11.61 -1.84 3.15
CA PHE A 52 11.15 -3.22 3.28
C PHE A 52 11.28 -3.79 4.70
N ALA A 53 12.21 -3.28 5.51
CA ALA A 53 12.37 -3.74 6.90
C ALA A 53 11.19 -3.31 7.80
N LYS A 54 10.53 -2.20 7.48
CA LYS A 54 9.33 -1.72 8.18
C LYS A 54 8.02 -2.17 7.52
N SER A 55 8.06 -2.57 6.25
CA SER A 55 6.85 -2.82 5.46
C SER A 55 6.29 -4.23 5.69
N MET A 56 4.98 -4.33 5.94
CA MET A 56 4.26 -5.61 5.98
C MET A 56 3.73 -5.96 4.58
N LEU A 57 4.53 -6.68 3.78
CA LEU A 57 4.17 -7.04 2.39
C LEU A 57 3.24 -8.26 2.28
N ILE A 58 3.23 -9.10 3.31
CA ILE A 58 2.32 -10.25 3.37
C ILE A 58 0.99 -9.73 3.95
N PRO A 59 -0.16 -10.05 3.35
CA PRO A 59 -1.45 -9.64 3.90
C PRO A 59 -1.67 -10.16 5.32
N HIS A 60 -2.02 -9.26 6.23
CA HIS A 60 -2.31 -9.56 7.63
C HIS A 60 -3.63 -8.93 8.06
N GLN A 61 -4.33 -9.57 9.00
CA GLN A 61 -5.58 -9.04 9.56
C GLN A 61 -5.35 -8.03 10.69
N ASN A 62 -4.22 -8.12 11.39
CA ASN A 62 -3.87 -7.26 12.53
C ASN A 62 -2.55 -6.53 12.25
N PRO A 63 -2.50 -5.61 11.27
CA PRO A 63 -1.30 -4.84 11.01
C PRO A 63 -1.08 -3.81 12.12
N THR A 64 0.18 -3.54 12.44
CA THR A 64 0.55 -2.40 13.27
C THR A 64 0.57 -1.15 12.39
N PHE A 65 -0.31 -0.18 12.69
CA PHE A 65 -0.38 1.09 11.99
C PHE A 65 -0.60 2.21 13.01
N LEU A 66 0.42 3.09 13.13
CA LEU A 66 0.54 4.16 14.13
C LEU A 66 0.66 3.66 15.59
#